data_AF-A0A1Q8ZEE8-F1
#
_entry.id   AF-A0A1Q8ZEE8-F1
#
_cell.length_a   1.000
_cell.length_b   1.000
_cell.length_c   1.000
_cell.angle_alpha   90.00
_cell.angle_beta   90.00
_cell.angle_gamma   90.00
#
_symmetry.space_group_name_H-M   'P 1'
#
loop_
_entity.id
_entity.type
_entity.pdbx_description
1 polymer ?
#
loop_
_entity_poly.entity_id
_entity_poly.type
_entity_poly.pdbx_seq_one_letter_code
_entity_poly.pdbx_strand_id
1 'polypeptide(L)'
;MYDSYYDSNDILEAARTIRPLLSELIGDEAAGAIDPQLAGLLAQANTRQLVDNQILELLAEQDATREWVADFLQDQQQPAHLRTWNPLPGQRSPIGTAKFVCPEGDYTWYCPRIGIEPPLCPTHNLPLDPA
;
A
#
# COMPACT_ATOMS: atom_id res chain seq x y z
N MET A 1 19.05 -20.20 8.55
CA MET A 1 18.80 -18.74 8.57
C MET A 1 17.99 -18.46 7.33
N TYR A 2 16.69 -18.21 7.46
CA TYR A 2 15.90 -17.72 6.33
C TYR A 2 16.12 -16.21 6.30
N ASP A 3 16.95 -15.75 5.36
CA ASP A 3 16.94 -14.34 4.96
C ASP A 3 15.55 -14.07 4.41
N SER A 4 14.73 -13.34 5.17
CA SER A 4 13.43 -12.85 4.71
C SER A 4 13.69 -11.69 3.74
N TYR A 5 14.20 -12.01 2.54
CA TYR A 5 14.18 -11.09 1.41
C TYR A 5 12.74 -11.07 0.90
N TYR A 6 11.98 -10.04 1.28
CA TYR A 6 10.69 -9.77 0.67
C TYR A 6 10.86 -9.62 -0.85
N ASP A 7 9.92 -10.16 -1.64
CA ASP A 7 9.94 -9.98 -3.09
C ASP A 7 9.74 -8.48 -3.38
N SER A 8 10.48 -7.92 -4.33
CA SER A 8 10.29 -6.54 -4.77
C SER A 8 8.82 -6.29 -5.17
N ASN A 9 8.10 -7.28 -5.68
CA ASN A 9 6.66 -7.16 -5.95
C ASN A 9 5.81 -6.95 -4.69
N ASP A 10 6.13 -7.66 -3.60
CA ASP A 10 5.41 -7.51 -2.33
C ASP A 10 5.66 -6.13 -1.73
N ILE A 11 6.89 -5.60 -1.86
CA ILE A 11 7.25 -4.25 -1.43
C ILE A 11 6.49 -3.19 -2.25
N LEU A 12 6.39 -3.38 -3.58
CA LEU A 12 5.61 -2.48 -4.43
C LEU A 12 4.10 -2.55 -4.11
N GLU A 13 3.58 -3.73 -3.80
CA GLU A 13 2.18 -3.87 -3.37
C GLU A 13 1.94 -3.18 -2.02
N ALA A 14 2.85 -3.34 -1.06
CA ALA A 14 2.80 -2.64 0.22
C ALA A 14 2.79 -1.12 0.02
N ALA A 15 3.70 -0.60 -0.82
CA ALA A 15 3.78 0.82 -1.15
C ALA A 15 2.49 1.35 -1.78
N ARG A 16 1.89 0.65 -2.73
CA ARG A 16 0.61 1.07 -3.34
C ARG A 16 -0.55 1.04 -2.34
N THR A 17 -0.51 0.09 -1.42
CA THR A 17 -1.60 -0.17 -0.46
C THR A 17 -1.55 0.77 0.75
N ILE A 18 -0.36 1.18 1.19
CA ILE A 18 -0.23 2.06 2.36
C ILE A 18 -0.63 3.51 2.05
N ARG A 19 -0.48 3.98 0.80
CA ARG A 19 -0.81 5.35 0.36
C ARG A 19 -2.16 5.88 0.88
N PRO A 20 -3.32 5.21 0.64
CA PRO A 20 -4.60 5.66 1.18
C PRO A 20 -4.66 5.73 2.72
N LEU A 21 -3.79 4.99 3.41
CA LEU A 21 -3.77 4.84 4.86
C LEU A 21 -2.79 5.83 5.53
N LEU A 22 -1.93 6.52 4.77
CA LEU A 22 -0.90 7.39 5.33
C LEU A 22 -1.49 8.47 6.24
N SER A 23 -2.53 9.19 5.80
CA SER A 23 -3.21 10.20 6.63
C SER A 23 -3.73 9.63 7.95
N GLU A 24 -4.23 8.39 7.94
CA GLU A 24 -4.74 7.73 9.14
C GLU A 24 -3.61 7.25 10.06
N LEU A 25 -2.50 6.77 9.50
CA LEU A 25 -1.37 6.20 10.25
C LEU A 25 -0.48 7.26 10.89
N ILE A 26 -0.19 8.35 10.18
CA ILE A 26 0.83 9.34 10.55
C ILE A 26 0.31 10.79 10.55
N GLY A 27 -0.97 11.01 10.24
CA GLY A 27 -1.57 12.33 10.15
C GLY A 27 -1.33 13.03 8.81
N ASP A 28 -2.18 14.00 8.47
CA ASP A 28 -2.21 14.65 7.16
C ASP A 28 -0.92 15.40 6.79
N GLU A 29 -0.26 16.02 7.77
CA GLU A 29 0.99 16.76 7.54
C GLU A 29 2.12 15.83 7.09
N ALA A 30 2.35 14.75 7.85
CA ALA A 30 3.39 13.78 7.53
C ALA A 30 3.04 12.99 6.26
N ALA A 31 1.77 12.63 6.09
CA ALA A 31 1.27 11.99 4.87
C ALA A 31 1.50 12.86 3.63
N GLY A 32 1.27 14.17 3.72
CA GLY A 32 1.52 15.12 2.64
C GLY A 32 3.00 15.23 2.24
N ALA A 33 3.92 14.90 3.14
CA ALA A 33 5.35 14.84 2.82
C ALA A 33 5.79 13.49 2.23
N ILE A 34 5.20 12.38 2.69
CA ILE A 34 5.60 11.02 2.29
C ILE A 34 4.89 10.54 1.02
N ASP A 35 3.59 10.81 0.86
CA ASP A 35 2.80 10.30 -0.28
C ASP A 35 3.38 10.71 -1.65
N PRO A 36 3.78 11.98 -1.88
CA PRO A 36 4.36 12.37 -3.16
C PRO A 36 5.71 11.69 -3.45
N GLN A 37 6.51 11.44 -2.42
CA GLN A 37 7.79 10.73 -2.56
C GLN A 37 7.55 9.26 -2.94
N LEU A 38 6.57 8.62 -2.29
CA LEU A 38 6.20 7.24 -2.58
C LEU A 38 5.61 7.11 -4.00
N ALA A 39 4.78 8.06 -4.43
CA ALA A 39 4.29 8.14 -5.81
C ALA A 39 5.44 8.24 -6.82
N GLY A 40 6.45 9.08 -6.54
CA GLY A 40 7.64 9.22 -7.38
C GLY A 40 8.47 7.95 -7.49
N LEU A 41 8.63 7.20 -6.40
CA LEU A 41 9.31 5.90 -6.40
C LEU A 41 8.51 4.85 -7.19
N LEU A 42 7.19 4.80 -7.04
CA LEU A 42 6.33 3.87 -7.78
C LEU A 42 6.35 4.15 -9.30
N ALA A 43 6.39 5.43 -9.70
CA ALA A 43 6.56 5.78 -11.11
C ALA A 43 7.92 5.32 -11.68
N GLN A 44 8.99 5.40 -10.88
CA GLN A 44 10.32 4.88 -11.25
C GLN A 44 10.30 3.35 -11.39
N ALA A 45 9.61 2.63 -10.50
CA ALA A 45 9.46 1.18 -10.57
C ALA A 45 8.82 0.73 -11.90
N ASN A 46 7.82 1.48 -12.40
CA ASN A 46 7.18 1.22 -13.69
C ASN A 46 8.18 1.31 -14.88
N THR A 47 9.25 2.09 -14.73
CA THR A 47 10.35 2.18 -15.71
C THR A 47 11.45 1.11 -15.53
N ARG A 48 11.19 0.07 -14.74
CA ARG A 48 12.11 -1.03 -14.37
C ARG A 48 13.33 -0.60 -13.54
N GLN A 49 13.21 0.51 -12.81
CA GLN A 49 14.22 0.89 -11.82
C GLN A 49 13.99 0.12 -10.52
N LEU A 50 15.09 -0.31 -9.89
CA LEU A 50 15.06 -0.96 -8.58
C LEU A 50 14.96 0.12 -7.50
N VAL A 51 13.78 0.22 -6.89
CA VAL A 51 13.43 1.24 -5.88
C VAL A 51 12.93 0.61 -4.57
N ASP A 52 12.96 -0.70 -4.45
CA ASP A 52 12.49 -1.47 -3.29
C ASP A 52 13.14 -1.01 -1.98
N ASN A 53 14.47 -0.89 -1.95
CA ASN A 53 15.18 -0.40 -0.76
C ASN A 53 14.82 1.06 -0.43
N GLN A 54 14.64 1.91 -1.44
CA GLN A 54 14.28 3.32 -1.23
C GLN A 54 12.86 3.47 -0.66
N ILE A 55 11.94 2.60 -1.11
CA ILE A 55 10.58 2.52 -0.57
C ILE A 55 10.62 2.08 0.90
N LEU A 56 11.38 1.04 1.23
CA LEU A 56 11.50 0.56 2.60
C LEU A 56 12.15 1.60 3.51
N GLU A 57 13.20 2.28 3.05
CA GLU A 57 13.86 3.36 3.79
C GLU A 57 12.90 4.52 4.08
N LEU A 58 12.16 4.99 3.06
CA LEU A 58 11.17 6.07 3.21
C LEU A 58 10.07 5.69 4.21
N LEU A 59 9.53 4.47 4.10
CA LEU A 59 8.47 3.99 4.99
C LEU A 59 9.00 3.67 6.40
N ALA A 60 10.31 3.49 6.57
CA ALA A 60 10.94 3.28 7.87
C ALA A 60 11.14 4.57 8.67
N GLU A 61 11.01 5.75 8.03
CA GLU A 61 11.15 7.07 8.69
C GLU A 61 10.09 7.32 9.77
N GLN A 62 8.92 6.70 9.65
CA GLN A 62 7.85 6.76 10.65
C GLN A 62 7.62 5.38 11.25
N ASP A 63 7.53 5.30 12.58
CA ASP A 63 7.33 4.04 13.29
C ASP A 63 6.05 3.32 12.85
N ALA A 64 4.95 4.06 12.70
CA ALA A 64 3.65 3.51 12.32
C ALA A 64 3.65 2.91 10.90
N THR A 65 4.29 3.55 9.93
CA THR A 65 4.38 3.02 8.56
C THR A 65 5.33 1.83 8.48
N ARG A 66 6.41 1.84 9.26
CA ARG A 66 7.35 0.71 9.35
C ARG A 66 6.68 -0.54 9.91
N GLU A 67 5.95 -0.40 11.01
CA GLU A 67 5.21 -1.50 11.64
C GLU A 67 4.15 -2.05 10.69
N TRP A 68 3.39 -1.17 10.05
CA TRP A 68 2.39 -1.55 9.06
C TRP A 68 2.99 -2.36 7.89
N VAL A 69 4.13 -1.92 7.34
CA VAL A 69 4.79 -2.61 6.22
C VAL A 69 5.31 -3.98 6.66
N ALA A 70 5.87 -4.06 7.87
CA ALA A 70 6.34 -5.33 8.42
C ALA A 70 5.18 -6.34 8.55
N ASP A 71 4.04 -5.90 9.09
CA ASP A 71 2.84 -6.74 9.23
C ASP A 71 2.29 -7.16 7.86
N PHE A 72 2.19 -6.23 6.90
CA PHE A 72 1.73 -6.51 5.55
C PHE A 72 2.61 -7.57 4.87
N LEU A 73 3.92 -7.38 4.90
CA LEU A 73 4.87 -8.27 4.23
C LEU A 73 4.94 -9.64 4.93
N GLN A 74 4.83 -9.68 6.25
CA GLN A 74 4.73 -10.93 6.99
C GLN A 74 3.47 -11.73 6.61
N ASP A 75 2.33 -11.07 6.38
CA ASP A 75 1.10 -11.72 5.89
C ASP A 75 1.28 -12.28 4.47
N GLN A 76 1.97 -11.57 3.57
CA GLN A 76 2.23 -12.05 2.20
C GLN A 76 3.03 -13.36 2.14
N GLN A 77 3.86 -13.62 3.15
CA GLN A 77 4.60 -14.89 3.28
C GLN A 77 3.67 -16.08 3.58
N GLN A 78 2.42 -15.84 4.01
CA GLN A 78 1.47 -16.90 4.26
C GLN A 78 0.85 -17.42 2.95
N PRO A 79 0.47 -18.71 2.89
CA PRO A 79 -0.33 -19.23 1.79
C PRO A 79 -1.58 -18.37 1.56
N ALA A 80 -1.96 -18.16 0.30
CA ALA A 80 -3.04 -17.23 -0.06
C ALA A 80 -4.36 -17.44 0.70
N HIS A 81 -4.68 -18.67 1.11
CA HIS A 81 -5.89 -18.99 1.88
C HIS A 81 -5.82 -18.65 3.38
N LEU A 82 -4.63 -18.31 3.89
CA LEU A 82 -4.37 -17.90 5.28
C LEU A 82 -4.07 -16.41 5.42
N ARG A 83 -3.79 -15.71 4.31
CA ARG A 83 -3.56 -14.27 4.30
C ARG A 83 -4.74 -13.56 4.95
N THR A 84 -4.45 -12.83 6.01
CA THR A 84 -5.44 -12.19 6.88
C THR A 84 -5.38 -10.66 6.77
N TRP A 85 -4.50 -10.10 5.93
CA TRP A 85 -4.33 -8.66 5.83
C TRP A 85 -5.68 -7.93 5.66
N ASN A 86 -6.01 -7.18 6.70
CA ASN A 86 -7.18 -6.33 6.84
C ASN A 86 -6.63 -4.95 7.20
N PRO A 87 -6.92 -3.88 6.43
CA PRO A 87 -6.40 -2.56 6.75
C PRO A 87 -6.90 -2.16 8.15
N LEU A 88 -5.95 -2.17 9.09
CA LEU A 88 -6.00 -1.69 10.49
C LEU A 88 -6.63 -2.62 11.56
N PRO A 89 -6.01 -2.68 12.76
CA PRO A 89 -6.56 -3.38 13.92
C PRO A 89 -7.66 -2.54 14.58
N GLY A 90 -8.92 -2.96 14.43
CA GLY A 90 -10.06 -2.37 15.13
C GLY A 90 -11.39 -2.44 14.36
N GLN A 91 -11.34 -2.53 13.03
CA GLN A 91 -12.53 -2.69 12.21
C GLN A 91 -12.49 -4.05 11.52
N ARG A 92 -13.39 -4.94 11.94
CA ARG A 92 -13.67 -6.19 11.22
C ARG A 92 -14.25 -5.79 9.86
N SER A 93 -13.43 -5.68 8.81
CA SER A 93 -14.01 -5.53 7.47
C SER A 93 -14.72 -6.85 7.13
N PRO A 94 -15.95 -6.79 6.61
CA PRO A 94 -16.62 -7.97 6.11
C PRO A 94 -15.78 -8.56 4.98
N ILE A 95 -15.53 -9.86 5.07
CA ILE A 95 -14.90 -10.70 4.04
C ILE A 95 -15.54 -10.35 2.68
N GLY A 96 -14.76 -9.75 1.76
CA GLY A 96 -15.25 -9.34 0.42
C GLY A 96 -15.02 -7.88 0.02
N THR A 97 -14.09 -7.17 0.65
CA THR A 97 -13.69 -5.79 0.31
C THR A 97 -13.24 -5.69 -1.15
N ALA A 98 -14.05 -5.07 -2.03
CA ALA A 98 -13.68 -4.88 -3.43
C ALA A 98 -12.37 -4.07 -3.52
N LYS A 99 -11.39 -4.59 -4.28
CA LYS A 99 -10.09 -3.95 -4.52
C LYS A 99 -10.16 -3.15 -5.81
N PHE A 100 -9.64 -1.93 -5.77
CA PHE A 100 -9.54 -1.04 -6.91
C PHE A 100 -8.08 -0.60 -7.08
N VAL A 101 -7.61 -0.50 -8.32
CA VAL A 101 -6.23 -0.17 -8.67
C VAL A 101 -6.21 1.00 -9.65
N CYS A 102 -5.19 1.85 -9.54
CA CYS A 102 -4.95 2.84 -10.57
C CYS A 102 -4.53 2.14 -11.88
N PRO A 103 -5.06 2.56 -13.04
CA PRO A 103 -4.62 2.03 -14.34
C PRO A 103 -3.10 2.19 -14.59
N GLU A 104 -2.50 3.24 -14.02
CA GLU A 104 -1.06 3.53 -14.07
C GLU A 104 -0.27 2.81 -12.96
N GLY A 105 -0.95 2.06 -12.09
CA GLY A 105 -0.32 1.11 -11.17
C GLY A 105 0.38 1.72 -9.95
N ASP A 106 0.07 2.94 -9.53
CA ASP A 106 0.73 3.61 -8.40
C ASP A 106 -0.12 3.69 -7.12
N TYR A 107 -1.37 3.26 -7.18
CA TYR A 107 -2.33 3.40 -6.07
C TYR A 107 -3.26 2.19 -6.00
N THR A 108 -3.49 1.69 -4.80
CA THR A 108 -4.44 0.59 -4.53
C THR A 108 -5.38 1.02 -3.42
N TRP A 109 -6.68 0.87 -3.64
CA TRP A 109 -7.71 1.23 -2.67
C TRP A 109 -8.63 0.04 -2.39
N TYR A 110 -8.84 -0.25 -1.12
CA TYR A 110 -9.75 -1.29 -0.65
C TYR A 110 -11.06 -0.64 -0.23
N CYS A 111 -12.18 -1.05 -0.83
CA CYS A 111 -13.50 -0.46 -0.59
C CYS A 111 -14.01 -0.74 0.83
N PRO A 112 -14.02 0.24 1.75
CA PRO A 112 -14.26 -0.01 3.17
C PRO A 112 -15.68 -0.50 3.46
N ARG A 113 -16.64 -0.26 2.57
CA ARG A 113 -18.04 -0.70 2.67
C ARG A 113 -18.75 -0.61 1.33
N ILE A 114 -19.66 -1.55 1.07
CA ILE A 114 -20.47 -1.60 -0.15
C ILE A 114 -21.22 -0.28 -0.36
N GLY A 115 -21.17 0.24 -1.59
CA GLY A 115 -21.88 1.45 -2.01
C GLY A 115 -21.12 2.77 -1.83
N ILE A 116 -19.86 2.73 -1.39
CA ILE A 116 -18.95 3.88 -1.50
C ILE A 116 -18.29 3.87 -2.88
N GLU A 117 -18.36 5.00 -3.57
CA GLU A 117 -17.67 5.20 -4.84
C GLU A 117 -16.16 5.32 -4.62
N PRO A 118 -15.31 4.61 -5.39
CA PRO A 118 -13.87 4.74 -5.29
C PRO A 118 -13.43 6.19 -5.52
N PRO A 119 -12.46 6.71 -4.75
CA PRO A 119 -11.86 7.99 -5.05
C PRO A 119 -11.07 7.93 -6.37
N LEU A 120 -10.72 9.09 -6.92
CA LEU A 120 -9.73 9.16 -8.00
C LEU A 120 -8.33 8.83 -7.46
N CYS A 121 -7.45 8.33 -8.34
CA CYS A 121 -6.03 8.21 -8.01
C CYS A 121 -5.46 9.61 -7.69
N PRO A 122 -4.82 9.82 -6.52
CA PRO A 122 -4.31 11.14 -6.13
C PRO A 122 -3.17 11.65 -7.02
N THR A 123 -2.43 10.75 -7.68
CA THR A 123 -1.32 11.13 -8.58
C THR A 123 -1.80 11.44 -9.99
N HIS A 124 -2.61 10.55 -10.56
CA HIS A 124 -2.99 10.58 -11.97
C HIS A 124 -4.34 11.27 -12.22
N ASN A 125 -5.13 11.49 -11.16
CA ASN A 125 -6.48 12.03 -11.21
C ASN A 125 -7.42 11.21 -12.14
N LEU A 126 -7.18 9.90 -12.22
CA LEU A 126 -7.94 8.93 -13.00
C LEU A 126 -8.88 8.11 -12.11
N PRO A 127 -10.01 7.62 -12.63
CA PRO A 127 -10.83 6.64 -11.92
C PRO A 127 -10.03 5.36 -11.68
N LEU A 128 -10.29 4.71 -10.53
CA LEU A 128 -9.68 3.43 -10.21
C LEU A 128 -10.49 2.28 -10.84
N ASP A 129 -9.78 1.31 -11.41
CA ASP A 129 -10.38 0.12 -12.01
C ASP A 129 -10.51 -1.01 -10.99
N PRO A 130 -11.55 -1.85 -11.04
CA PRO A 130 -11.61 -3.07 -10.24
C PRO A 130 -10.41 -3.98 -10.54
N ALA A 131 -9.77 -4.49 -9.48
CA ALA A 131 -8.61 -5.39 -9.59
C ALA A 131 -8.98 -6.84 -9.91
#